data_AF-A0A5B6V4Y9-F1
#
_entry.id   AF-A0A5B6V4Y9-F1
#
_cell.length_a   1.000
_cell.length_b   1.000
_cell.length_c   1.000
_cell.angle_alpha   90.00
_cell.angle_beta   90.00
_cell.angle_gamma   90.00
#
_symmetry.space_group_name_H-M   'P 1'
#
loop_
_entity.id
_entity.type
_entity.pdbx_description
1 polymer ?
#
loop_
_entity_poly.entity_id
_entity_poly.type
_entity_poly.pdbx_seq_one_letter_code
_entity_poly.pdbx_strand_id
1 'polypeptide(L)'
;MKWESRIRSLVSNPLNQVLPIALKERSNGEELAVTALVSGDIEKLKAMKNGGGGDDDDNGVFQVLDLHLHIGSYIPPVFGIEESGAHLALVGHGRDLADAKYSDWVRLRKPLEKLRPPSVTELLLSNDGDRILEGCITNFFVICQRDKSEAEGKYLDDYNNEYSVEVQTAPISDGVLPGVIRQLVIE
;
A
#
# COMPACT_ATOMS: atom_id res chain seq x y z
N MET A 1 -5.57 -20.22 9.06
CA MET A 1 -6.97 -19.75 8.93
C MET A 1 -7.61 -19.14 10.19
N LYS A 2 -7.22 -19.49 11.43
CA LYS A 2 -7.81 -18.85 12.64
C LYS A 2 -7.41 -17.38 12.86
N TRP A 3 -6.19 -17.00 12.45
CA TRP A 3 -5.63 -15.66 12.70
C TRP A 3 -6.26 -14.54 11.87
N GLU A 4 -6.47 -14.75 10.57
CA GLU A 4 -7.04 -13.73 9.68
C GLU A 4 -8.46 -13.34 10.09
N SER A 5 -9.33 -14.32 10.35
CA SER A 5 -10.71 -14.07 10.80
C SER A 5 -10.75 -13.28 12.11
N ARG A 6 -9.83 -13.59 13.04
CA ARG A 6 -9.78 -12.91 14.35
C ARG A 6 -9.14 -11.52 14.29
N ILE A 7 -8.07 -11.30 13.51
CA ILE A 7 -7.56 -9.95 13.21
C ILE A 7 -8.65 -9.12 12.53
N ARG A 8 -9.37 -9.73 11.58
CA ARG A 8 -10.49 -9.07 10.92
C ARG A 8 -11.54 -8.63 11.94
N SER A 9 -11.90 -9.48 12.89
CA SER A 9 -12.83 -9.10 13.96
C SER A 9 -12.27 -7.98 14.85
N LEU A 10 -10.99 -8.06 15.24
CA LEU A 10 -10.31 -7.03 16.04
C LEU A 10 -10.37 -5.65 15.38
N VAL A 11 -10.21 -5.58 14.05
CA VAL A 11 -10.27 -4.34 13.27
C VAL A 11 -11.71 -3.92 12.95
N SER A 12 -12.57 -4.86 12.53
CA SER A 12 -13.93 -4.56 12.08
C SER A 12 -14.83 -4.08 13.22
N ASN A 13 -14.69 -4.62 14.44
CA ASN A 13 -15.57 -4.24 15.54
C ASN A 13 -15.42 -2.75 15.92
N PRO A 14 -14.21 -2.22 16.18
CA PRO A 14 -14.03 -0.80 16.44
C PRO A 14 -14.36 0.06 15.22
N LEU A 15 -13.95 -0.37 14.02
CA LEU A 15 -14.24 0.37 12.78
C LEU A 15 -15.74 0.57 12.57
N ASN A 16 -16.56 -0.45 12.79
CA ASN A 16 -18.02 -0.36 12.67
C ASN A 16 -18.64 0.61 13.68
N GLN A 17 -17.99 0.86 14.82
CA GLN A 17 -18.46 1.81 15.84
C GLN A 17 -18.08 3.25 15.49
N VAL A 18 -16.84 3.47 15.02
CA VAL A 18 -16.31 4.83 14.78
C VAL A 18 -16.60 5.36 13.37
N LEU A 19 -16.74 4.49 12.37
CA LEU A 19 -16.94 4.90 10.97
C LEU A 19 -18.22 5.72 10.77
N PRO A 20 -19.38 5.38 11.36
CA PRO A 20 -20.58 6.20 11.25
C PRO A 20 -20.43 7.60 11.86
N ILE A 21 -19.55 7.77 12.85
CA ILE A 21 -19.25 9.06 13.46
C ILE A 21 -18.40 9.88 12.50
N ALA A 22 -17.30 9.31 12.03
CA ALA A 22 -16.41 9.95 11.05
C ALA A 22 -17.15 10.37 9.77
N LEU A 23 -18.07 9.54 9.27
CA LEU A 23 -18.89 9.86 8.10
C LEU A 23 -19.85 11.04 8.32
N LYS A 24 -20.31 11.28 9.56
CA LYS A 24 -21.16 12.42 9.91
C LYS A 24 -20.35 13.72 10.07
N GLU A 25 -19.12 13.62 10.54
CA GLU A 25 -18.22 14.76 10.74
C GLU A 25 -17.52 15.22 9.45
N ARG A 26 -17.48 14.36 8.44
CA ARG A 26 -16.84 14.62 7.15
C ARG A 26 -17.53 15.76 6.38
N SER A 27 -16.73 16.73 5.93
CA SER A 27 -17.23 17.84 5.10
C SER A 27 -17.45 17.42 3.64
N ASN A 28 -18.24 18.22 2.91
CA ASN A 28 -18.44 17.98 1.48
C ASN A 28 -17.12 18.15 0.71
N GLY A 29 -16.80 17.19 -0.16
CA GLY A 29 -15.53 17.14 -0.89
C GLY A 29 -14.37 16.47 -0.12
N GLU A 30 -14.57 16.09 1.14
CA GLU A 30 -13.60 15.28 1.90
C GLU A 30 -13.88 13.77 1.75
N GLU A 31 -12.81 12.99 1.80
CA GLU A 31 -12.78 11.55 1.97
C GLU A 31 -12.24 11.19 3.37
N LEU A 32 -12.17 9.89 3.69
CA LEU A 32 -11.64 9.40 4.96
C LEU A 32 -10.30 8.70 4.74
N ALA A 33 -9.28 9.10 5.50
CA ALA A 33 -8.05 8.35 5.68
C ALA A 33 -8.16 7.48 6.93
N VAL A 34 -8.18 6.16 6.73
CA VAL A 34 -8.26 5.17 7.83
C VAL A 34 -6.91 4.51 8.01
N THR A 35 -6.33 4.62 9.20
CA THR A 35 -5.09 3.96 9.60
C THR A 35 -5.35 3.02 10.77
N ALA A 36 -5.03 1.74 10.59
CA ALA A 36 -5.10 0.73 11.64
C ALA A 36 -3.67 0.23 11.93
N LEU A 37 -3.23 0.40 13.18
CA LEU A 37 -1.97 -0.13 13.68
C LEU A 37 -2.26 -1.26 14.67
N VAL A 38 -1.84 -2.46 14.31
CA VAL A 38 -1.87 -3.62 15.22
C VAL A 38 -0.47 -3.77 15.81
N SER A 39 -0.38 -3.77 17.13
CA SER A 39 0.84 -4.02 17.89
C SER A 39 0.64 -5.21 18.82
N GLY A 40 1.73 -5.78 19.34
CA GLY A 40 1.61 -6.81 20.37
C GLY A 40 2.94 -7.23 20.97
N ASP A 41 2.87 -7.86 22.14
CA ASP A 41 4.04 -8.31 22.90
C ASP A 41 4.42 -9.75 22.51
N ILE A 42 5.49 -9.87 21.73
CA ILE A 42 5.99 -11.15 21.22
C ILE A 42 6.40 -12.10 22.37
N GLU A 43 6.90 -11.57 23.49
CA GLU A 43 7.36 -12.39 24.60
C GLU A 43 6.17 -12.96 25.39
N LYS A 44 5.12 -12.16 25.61
CA LYS A 44 3.84 -12.69 26.12
C LYS A 44 3.23 -13.73 25.19
N LEU A 45 3.31 -13.52 23.87
CA LEU A 45 2.82 -14.47 22.88
C LEU A 45 3.58 -15.81 22.94
N LYS A 46 4.90 -15.77 23.11
CA LYS A 46 5.74 -16.97 23.27
C LYS A 46 5.46 -17.69 24.59
N ALA A 47 5.31 -16.95 25.69
CA ALA A 47 4.96 -17.52 27.00
C ALA A 47 3.62 -18.27 26.98
N MET A 48 2.62 -17.73 26.27
CA MET A 48 1.32 -18.39 26.10
C MET A 48 1.40 -19.68 25.25
N LYS A 49 2.32 -19.78 24.29
CA LYS A 49 2.53 -21.00 23.51
C LYS A 49 3.26 -22.11 24.28
N ASN A 50 4.09 -21.74 25.25
CA ASN A 50 4.93 -22.68 26.00
C ASN A 50 4.29 -23.18 27.31
N GLY A 51 3.28 -22.49 27.84
CA GLY A 51 2.47 -22.96 28.97
C GLY A 51 1.27 -23.76 28.46
N GLY A 52 1.30 -25.09 28.63
CA GLY A 52 0.33 -26.04 28.05
C GLY A 52 -1.14 -25.87 28.44
N GLY A 53 -1.80 -24.82 27.95
CA GLY A 53 -3.25 -24.71 27.87
C GLY A 53 -3.73 -25.42 26.60
N GLY A 54 -4.69 -26.33 26.74
CA GLY A 54 -5.27 -27.08 25.63
C GLY A 54 -5.81 -26.18 24.52
N ASP A 55 -5.95 -26.76 23.33
CA ASP A 55 -6.31 -26.16 22.02
C ASP A 55 -7.57 -25.26 21.96
N ASP A 56 -8.23 -24.98 23.09
CA ASP A 56 -9.52 -24.29 23.18
C ASP A 56 -9.48 -22.89 23.81
N ASP A 57 -8.38 -22.43 24.43
CA ASP A 57 -8.31 -21.07 25.00
C ASP A 57 -7.65 -20.05 24.05
N ASP A 58 -8.20 -20.00 22.83
CA ASP A 58 -7.87 -19.07 21.73
C ASP A 58 -8.18 -17.59 22.09
N ASN A 59 -8.73 -17.35 23.29
CA ASN A 59 -9.02 -16.03 23.86
C ASN A 59 -7.79 -15.36 24.49
N GLY A 60 -6.79 -16.13 24.95
CA GLY A 60 -5.60 -15.59 25.62
C GLY A 60 -4.67 -14.80 24.69
N VAL A 61 -4.52 -15.25 23.44
CA VAL A 61 -3.59 -14.68 22.45
C VAL A 61 -3.91 -13.21 22.09
N PHE A 62 -5.17 -12.78 22.26
CA PHE A 62 -5.61 -11.40 21.99
C PHE A 62 -5.55 -10.47 23.21
N GLN A 63 -5.23 -10.96 24.42
CA GLN A 63 -4.78 -10.08 25.52
C GLN A 63 -3.41 -9.44 25.22
N VAL A 64 -2.75 -9.92 24.17
CA VAL A 64 -1.38 -9.57 23.82
C VAL A 64 -1.31 -8.63 22.62
N LEU A 65 -2.41 -8.44 21.89
CA LEU A 65 -2.49 -7.57 20.74
C LEU A 65 -3.30 -6.31 21.06
N ASP A 66 -2.75 -5.15 20.70
CA ASP A 66 -3.42 -3.86 20.80
C ASP A 66 -3.73 -3.34 19.39
N LEU A 67 -4.89 -2.70 19.24
CA LEU A 67 -5.29 -2.01 18.01
C LEU A 67 -5.41 -0.51 18.28
N HIS A 68 -4.70 0.28 17.48
CA HIS A 68 -4.91 1.72 17.37
C HIS A 68 -5.55 2.03 16.03
N LEU A 69 -6.74 2.63 16.07
CA LEU A 69 -7.47 3.05 14.89
C LEU A 69 -7.52 4.59 14.85
N HIS A 70 -7.06 5.16 13.75
CA HIS A 70 -7.14 6.59 13.47
C HIS A 70 -7.95 6.80 12.19
N ILE A 71 -8.96 7.66 12.26
CA ILE A 71 -9.75 8.10 11.12
C ILE A 71 -9.63 9.62 11.04
N GLY A 72 -9.13 10.12 9.93
CA GLY A 72 -9.03 11.55 9.66
C GLY A 72 -9.68 11.92 8.33
N SER A 73 -9.99 13.21 8.16
CA SER A 73 -10.37 13.76 6.87
C SER A 73 -9.19 13.71 5.90
N TYR A 74 -9.48 13.42 4.64
CA TYR A 74 -8.55 13.46 3.53
C TYR A 74 -9.16 14.29 2.41
N ILE A 75 -8.39 15.21 1.84
CA ILE A 75 -8.83 15.97 0.66
C ILE A 75 -8.03 15.40 -0.52
N PRO A 76 -8.67 14.67 -1.44
CA PRO A 76 -8.00 14.18 -2.63
C PRO A 76 -7.41 15.33 -3.44
N PRO A 77 -6.17 15.21 -3.95
CA PRO A 77 -5.64 16.20 -4.87
C PRO A 77 -6.50 16.23 -6.14
N VAL A 78 -6.68 17.44 -6.69
CA VAL A 78 -7.43 17.62 -7.94
C VAL A 78 -6.64 17.03 -9.10
N PHE A 79 -7.19 16.01 -9.75
CA PHE A 79 -6.60 15.43 -10.96
C PHE A 79 -6.87 16.28 -12.20
N GLY A 80 -5.94 16.29 -13.15
CA GLY A 80 -6.16 16.85 -14.49
C GLY A 80 -5.84 18.33 -14.67
N ILE A 81 -5.18 18.97 -13.70
CA ILE A 81 -4.56 20.30 -13.87
C ILE A 81 -3.04 20.12 -13.94
N GLU A 82 -2.37 20.87 -14.82
CA GLU A 82 -0.93 20.69 -15.10
C GLU A 82 -0.07 20.82 -13.82
N GLU A 83 -0.47 21.72 -12.93
CA GLU A 83 0.24 22.01 -11.67
C GLU A 83 0.04 20.93 -10.60
N SER A 84 -0.91 19.99 -10.75
CA SER A 84 -1.16 18.91 -9.78
C SER A 84 -0.41 17.61 -10.07
N GLY A 85 0.42 17.61 -11.13
CA GLY A 85 1.30 16.50 -11.44
C GLY A 85 2.25 16.16 -10.28
N ALA A 86 2.43 14.86 -10.02
CA ALA A 86 3.42 14.42 -9.06
C ALA A 86 4.83 14.70 -9.60
N HIS A 87 5.66 15.31 -8.77
CA HIS A 87 7.07 15.54 -9.07
C HIS A 87 7.88 14.45 -8.37
N LEU A 88 8.59 13.65 -9.15
CA LEU A 88 9.21 12.42 -8.69
C LEU A 88 10.73 12.57 -8.61
N ALA A 89 11.36 11.97 -7.60
CA ALA A 89 12.80 11.77 -7.57
C ALA A 89 13.14 10.36 -7.09
N LEU A 90 14.18 9.77 -7.67
CA LEU A 90 14.67 8.46 -7.30
C LEU A 90 15.52 8.56 -6.02
N VAL A 91 15.27 7.69 -5.05
CA VAL A 91 16.01 7.63 -3.78
C VAL A 91 16.04 6.22 -3.19
N GLY A 92 17.23 5.77 -2.85
CA GLY A 92 17.44 4.58 -2.02
C GLY A 92 16.92 3.26 -2.62
N HIS A 93 17.25 2.17 -1.93
CA HIS A 93 16.81 0.82 -2.26
C HIS A 93 15.34 0.56 -1.88
N GLY A 94 14.79 -0.54 -2.40
CA GLY A 94 13.49 -1.08 -2.02
C GLY A 94 13.38 -1.49 -0.56
N ARG A 95 12.18 -1.93 -0.17
CA ARG A 95 11.87 -2.32 1.22
C ARG A 95 12.36 -3.73 1.51
N ASP A 96 13.00 -3.92 2.66
CA ASP A 96 13.42 -5.26 3.13
C ASP A 96 12.24 -6.25 3.26
N LEU A 97 11.10 -5.77 3.76
CA LEU A 97 9.87 -6.54 3.94
C LEU A 97 8.74 -5.97 3.07
N ALA A 98 8.93 -6.05 1.75
CA ALA A 98 8.01 -5.43 0.80
C ALA A 98 6.57 -5.99 0.86
N ASP A 99 6.41 -7.27 1.17
CA ASP A 99 5.11 -7.94 1.18
C ASP A 99 4.18 -7.46 2.31
N ALA A 100 4.69 -6.69 3.27
CA ALA A 100 3.95 -6.24 4.44
C ALA A 100 3.82 -4.71 4.49
N LYS A 101 2.66 -4.23 4.99
CA LYS A 101 2.50 -2.86 5.50
C LYS A 101 2.96 -2.80 6.96
N TYR A 102 4.27 -2.88 7.17
CA TYR A 102 4.88 -2.88 8.50
C TYR A 102 5.21 -1.45 8.97
N SER A 103 4.91 -1.14 10.24
CA SER A 103 5.04 0.22 10.79
C SER A 103 6.49 0.73 10.84
N ASP A 104 7.45 -0.19 10.94
CA ASP A 104 8.88 0.12 10.96
C ASP A 104 9.35 0.80 9.66
N TRP A 105 8.60 0.65 8.56
CA TRP A 105 8.84 1.39 7.32
C TRP A 105 8.80 2.92 7.53
N VAL A 106 7.99 3.43 8.47
CA VAL A 106 7.96 4.86 8.81
C VAL A 106 9.33 5.34 9.32
N ARG A 107 10.01 4.50 10.13
CA ARG A 107 11.34 4.77 10.66
C ARG A 107 12.39 4.70 9.54
N LEU A 108 12.30 3.69 8.68
CA LEU A 108 13.26 3.44 7.59
C LEU A 108 13.17 4.48 6.47
N ARG A 109 11.98 4.98 6.13
CA ARG A 109 11.83 6.01 5.09
C ARG A 109 12.18 7.42 5.55
N LYS A 110 12.17 7.69 6.87
CA LYS A 110 12.51 9.01 7.43
C LYS A 110 13.83 9.60 6.90
N PRO A 111 14.97 8.88 6.85
CA PRO A 111 16.18 9.39 6.21
C PRO A 111 16.04 9.65 4.71
N LEU A 112 15.25 8.87 3.97
CA LEU A 112 14.99 9.09 2.54
C LEU A 112 14.20 10.38 2.31
N GLU A 113 13.15 10.61 3.11
CA GLU A 113 12.35 11.84 3.07
C GLU A 113 13.17 13.11 3.33
N LYS A 114 14.24 13.00 4.14
CA LYS A 114 15.17 14.13 4.36
C LYS A 114 16.00 14.48 3.13
N LEU A 115 16.14 13.57 2.18
CA LEU A 115 16.84 13.80 0.91
C LEU A 115 15.91 14.39 -0.16
N ARG A 116 14.60 14.49 0.12
CA ARG A 116 13.61 14.95 -0.85
C ARG A 116 13.88 16.40 -1.28
N PRO A 117 14.10 16.66 -2.58
CA PRO A 117 14.19 18.02 -3.09
C PRO A 117 12.89 18.82 -2.81
N PRO A 118 12.94 20.15 -2.62
CA PRO A 118 11.76 20.94 -2.25
C PRO A 118 10.58 20.87 -3.22
N SER A 119 10.84 20.65 -4.52
CA SER A 119 9.80 20.54 -5.55
C SER A 119 9.24 19.14 -5.71
N VAL A 120 9.84 18.13 -5.08
CA VAL A 120 9.47 16.72 -5.24
C VAL A 120 8.34 16.38 -4.28
N THR A 121 7.28 15.78 -4.81
CA THR A 121 6.10 15.37 -4.05
C THR A 121 6.15 13.91 -3.64
N GLU A 122 6.86 13.05 -4.38
CA GLU A 122 7.01 11.63 -4.08
C GLU A 122 8.41 11.12 -4.44
N LEU A 123 8.89 10.19 -3.64
CA LEU A 123 10.19 9.56 -3.75
C LEU A 123 10.04 8.14 -4.28
N LEU A 124 10.72 7.80 -5.37
CA LEU A 124 10.72 6.47 -5.98
C LEU A 124 11.89 5.65 -5.48
N LEU A 125 11.68 4.35 -5.26
CA LEU A 125 12.69 3.40 -4.82
C LEU A 125 13.25 2.62 -6.01
N SER A 126 14.55 2.33 -5.96
CA SER A 126 15.24 1.48 -6.95
C SER A 126 16.45 0.78 -6.34
N ASN A 127 16.63 -0.50 -6.66
CA ASN A 127 17.75 -1.28 -6.14
C ASN A 127 19.07 -1.03 -6.89
N ASP A 128 18.99 -0.68 -8.17
CA ASP A 128 20.12 -0.58 -9.09
C ASP A 128 20.21 0.76 -9.84
N GLY A 129 19.18 1.60 -9.75
CA GLY A 129 19.07 2.86 -10.50
C GLY A 129 18.44 2.70 -11.88
N ASP A 130 18.35 1.46 -12.39
CA ASP A 130 17.82 1.15 -13.72
C ASP A 130 16.35 0.72 -13.66
N ARG A 131 15.95 0.04 -12.59
CA ARG A 131 14.59 -0.49 -12.40
C ARG A 131 13.85 0.27 -11.31
N ILE A 132 12.72 0.87 -11.66
CA ILE A 132 11.85 1.54 -10.70
C ILE A 132 10.95 0.50 -10.04
N LEU A 133 10.90 0.52 -8.71
CA LEU A 133 10.08 -0.40 -7.92
C LEU A 133 8.71 0.23 -7.62
N GLU A 134 8.69 1.15 -6.67
CA GLU A 134 7.48 1.81 -6.16
C GLU A 134 7.87 3.12 -5.46
N GLY A 135 6.89 3.89 -4.99
CA GLY A 135 7.15 5.08 -4.17
C GLY A 135 7.36 4.74 -2.69
N CYS A 136 7.73 5.74 -1.90
CA CYS A 136 7.88 5.59 -0.45
C CYS A 136 6.55 5.21 0.22
N ILE A 137 5.41 5.63 -0.31
CA ILE A 137 4.07 5.30 0.21
C ILE A 137 3.04 4.97 -0.87
N THR A 138 3.49 4.79 -2.12
CA THR A 138 2.64 4.59 -3.29
C THR A 138 3.14 3.40 -4.12
N ASN A 139 2.25 2.73 -4.85
CA ASN A 139 2.67 1.87 -5.95
C ASN A 139 2.87 2.73 -7.21
N PHE A 140 3.73 2.28 -8.12
CA PHE A 140 4.08 3.03 -9.33
C PHE A 140 3.68 2.27 -10.59
N PHE A 141 3.12 3.01 -11.56
CA PHE A 141 2.70 2.49 -12.85
C PHE A 141 3.16 3.44 -13.94
N VAL A 142 3.47 2.87 -15.11
CA VAL A 142 3.76 3.63 -16.33
C VAL A 142 2.83 3.19 -17.45
N ILE A 143 2.44 4.12 -18.29
CA ILE A 143 1.71 3.84 -19.53
C ILE A 143 2.74 3.89 -20.64
N CYS A 144 2.97 2.75 -21.28
CA CYS A 144 3.87 2.60 -22.41
C CYS A 144 3.06 2.46 -23.70
N GLN A 145 3.60 2.98 -24.79
CA GLN A 145 3.10 2.63 -26.11
C GLN A 145 3.69 1.28 -26.51
N ARG A 146 2.85 0.34 -26.92
CA ARG A 146 3.33 -0.96 -27.42
C ARG A 146 4.03 -0.75 -28.76
N ASP A 147 5.20 -1.36 -28.90
CA ASP A 147 5.94 -1.33 -30.15
C ASP A 147 5.20 -2.11 -31.24
N LYS A 148 5.15 -1.53 -32.44
CA LYS A 148 4.46 -2.12 -33.61
C LYS A 148 5.00 -3.52 -33.95
N SER A 149 6.28 -3.79 -33.69
CA SER A 149 6.93 -5.07 -33.99
C SER A 149 6.48 -6.24 -33.12
N GLU A 150 5.89 -5.99 -31.94
CA GLU A 150 5.29 -7.06 -31.11
C GLU A 150 3.83 -7.37 -31.50
N ALA A 151 3.18 -6.46 -32.25
CA ALA A 151 1.85 -6.63 -32.80
C ALA A 151 1.84 -7.41 -34.13
N GLU A 152 2.98 -7.54 -34.81
CA GLU A 152 3.09 -8.21 -36.12
C GLU A 152 2.86 -9.73 -36.09
N GLY A 153 2.61 -10.33 -34.93
CA GLY A 153 2.29 -11.75 -34.79
C GLY A 153 0.80 -12.11 -34.84
N LYS A 154 -0.12 -11.15 -34.69
CA LYS A 154 -1.57 -11.41 -34.71
C LYS A 154 -2.31 -10.19 -35.26
N TYR A 155 -3.06 -10.41 -36.34
CA TYR A 155 -3.95 -9.46 -37.03
C TYR A 155 -3.24 -8.57 -38.07
N LEU A 156 -3.00 -9.18 -39.25
CA LEU A 156 -3.21 -8.47 -40.51
C LEU A 156 -4.71 -8.11 -40.58
N ASP A 157 -5.00 -6.87 -40.98
CA ASP A 157 -6.31 -6.20 -41.05
C ASP A 157 -6.83 -5.58 -39.74
N ASP A 158 -6.38 -4.37 -39.43
CA ASP A 158 -7.36 -3.29 -39.23
C ASP A 158 -6.79 -1.90 -39.56
N TYR A 159 -7.56 -1.11 -40.30
CA TYR A 159 -7.25 0.27 -40.71
C TYR A 159 -7.55 1.29 -39.58
N ASN A 160 -7.51 0.83 -38.33
CA ASN A 160 -7.62 1.66 -37.12
C ASN A 160 -6.33 1.51 -36.33
N ASN A 161 -5.32 2.31 -36.69
CA ASN A 161 -4.06 2.45 -35.96
C ASN A 161 -4.29 3.21 -34.64
N GLU A 162 -5.13 2.66 -33.76
CA GLU A 162 -5.15 3.00 -32.35
C GLU A 162 -3.81 2.55 -31.79
N TYR A 163 -2.99 3.50 -31.34
CA TYR A 163 -1.75 3.19 -30.64
C TYR A 163 -2.11 2.31 -29.45
N SER A 164 -1.80 1.01 -29.51
CA SER A 164 -2.07 0.12 -28.40
C SER A 164 -1.17 0.51 -27.25
N VAL A 165 -1.77 1.05 -26.19
CA VAL A 165 -1.07 1.37 -24.95
C VAL A 165 -1.11 0.16 -24.02
N GLU A 166 -0.11 0.06 -23.16
CA GLU A 166 -0.06 -0.91 -22.08
C GLU A 166 0.34 -0.26 -20.78
N VAL A 167 -0.18 -0.80 -19.68
CA VAL A 167 0.14 -0.37 -18.33
C VAL A 167 1.17 -1.34 -17.77
N GLN A 168 2.32 -0.83 -17.34
CA GLN A 168 3.38 -1.61 -16.72
C GLN A 168 3.59 -1.17 -15.26
N THR A 169 4.02 -2.11 -14.42
CA THR A 169 4.41 -1.89 -13.03
C THR A 169 5.43 -2.95 -12.62
N ALA A 170 6.23 -2.68 -11.58
CA ALA A 170 7.15 -3.68 -11.06
C ALA A 170 6.40 -4.93 -10.55
N PRO A 171 6.94 -6.14 -10.81
CA PRO A 171 6.35 -7.37 -10.31
C PRO A 171 6.59 -7.49 -8.79
N ILE A 172 5.68 -8.16 -8.08
CA ILE A 172 5.79 -8.35 -6.62
C ILE A 172 7.10 -9.09 -6.26
N SER A 173 7.59 -9.96 -7.15
CA SER A 173 8.88 -10.66 -7.01
C SER A 173 10.08 -9.73 -6.84
N ASP A 174 9.98 -8.47 -7.27
CA ASP A 174 11.07 -7.49 -7.20
C ASP A 174 11.05 -6.71 -5.87
N GLY A 175 10.15 -7.06 -4.95
CA GLY A 175 10.06 -6.45 -3.63
C GLY A 175 9.23 -5.16 -3.64
N VAL A 176 8.02 -5.22 -4.18
CA VAL A 176 7.02 -4.14 -4.10
C VAL A 176 5.79 -4.55 -3.31
N LEU A 177 5.08 -3.57 -2.74
CA LEU A 177 3.90 -3.83 -1.92
C LEU A 177 2.77 -4.36 -2.80
N PRO A 178 2.12 -5.49 -2.45
CA PRO A 178 0.84 -5.86 -3.04
C PRO A 178 -0.28 -4.93 -2.53
N GLY A 179 -0.28 -3.68 -2.97
CA GLY A 179 -1.27 -2.68 -2.57
C GLY A 179 -2.66 -3.01 -3.09
N VAL A 180 -3.68 -2.67 -2.31
CA VAL A 180 -5.09 -2.88 -2.70
C VAL A 180 -5.43 -2.14 -3.99
N ILE A 181 -5.01 -0.87 -4.11
CA ILE A 181 -5.24 -0.08 -5.34
C ILE A 181 -4.42 -0.63 -6.51
N ARG A 182 -3.19 -1.12 -6.26
CA ARG A 182 -2.39 -1.79 -7.29
C ARG A 182 -3.15 -2.97 -7.90
N GLN A 183 -3.76 -3.80 -7.05
CA GLN A 183 -4.55 -4.94 -7.53
C GLN A 183 -5.75 -4.48 -8.36
N LEU A 184 -6.45 -3.43 -7.92
CA LEU A 184 -7.60 -2.87 -8.66
C LEU A 184 -7.20 -2.29 -10.04
N VAL A 185 -6.00 -1.71 -10.17
CA VAL A 185 -5.49 -1.21 -11.46
C VAL A 185 -5.11 -2.35 -12.42
N ILE A 186 -4.77 -3.53 -11.88
CA ILE A 186 -4.37 -4.70 -12.68
C ILE A 186 -5.59 -5.50 -13.16
N GLU A 187 -6.68 -5.50 -12.41
CA GLU A 187 -7.96 -6.16 -12.72
C GLU A 187 -8.76 -5.45 -13.83
#